data_AF-A0AAW0FRZ6-F1
#
_entry.id   AF-A0AAW0FRZ6-F1
#
_cell.length_a   1.000
_cell.length_b   1.000
_cell.length_c   1.000
_cell.angle_alpha   90.00
_cell.angle_beta   90.00
_cell.angle_gamma   90.00
#
_symmetry.space_group_name_H-M   'P 1'
#
loop_
_entity.id
_entity.type
_entity.pdbx_description
1 polymer ?
#
loop_
_entity_poly.entity_id
_entity_poly.type
_entity_poly.pdbx_seq_one_letter_code
_entity_poly.pdbx_strand_id
1 'polypeptide(L)'
;MPISDKTEEVRRLGMGRLLSDLSGKMGTKAAKGNEDPMKILVHSTHDTALAGLCNSLDVYDEKWPAFTASITFELFRKEDSNEINRGSTWQTIISPFRRPNSPEHYVRMRYQNRNLVLPICSEDGKHLAGSPEFCTLAAFRERVQELTPVDWDAECVPSGRT
;
A
#
# COMPACT_ATOMS: atom_id res chain seq x y z
N MET A 1 -24.39 15.35 6.59
CA MET A 1 -23.07 15.75 7.11
C MET A 1 -22.09 14.64 6.79
N PRO A 2 -20.87 14.92 6.33
CA PRO A 2 -19.82 13.90 6.34
C PRO A 2 -19.65 13.39 7.77
N ILE A 3 -19.49 12.08 7.95
CA ILE A 3 -19.22 11.50 9.27
C ILE A 3 -17.86 12.05 9.74
N SER A 4 -17.82 12.65 10.93
CA SER A 4 -16.72 13.50 11.41
C SER A 4 -15.34 12.82 11.44
N ASP A 5 -15.30 11.50 11.44
CA ASP A 5 -14.11 10.66 11.55
C ASP A 5 -13.53 10.20 10.20
N LYS A 6 -14.20 10.50 9.07
CA LYS A 6 -13.75 10.11 7.72
C LYS A 6 -13.05 11.22 6.94
N THR A 7 -12.68 12.31 7.60
CA THR A 7 -12.00 13.45 6.97
C THR A 7 -10.55 13.11 6.59
N GLU A 8 -10.02 13.77 5.55
CA GLU A 8 -8.61 13.60 5.16
C GLU A 8 -7.65 13.97 6.31
N GLU A 9 -8.00 14.98 7.11
CA GLU A 9 -7.23 15.36 8.29
C GLU A 9 -7.08 14.20 9.28
N VAL A 10 -8.17 13.51 9.62
CA VAL A 10 -8.13 12.37 10.55
C VAL A 10 -7.28 11.22 9.96
N ARG A 11 -7.37 10.97 8.66
CA ARG A 11 -6.55 9.93 8.00
C ARG A 11 -5.07 10.29 8.03
N ARG A 12 -4.75 11.54 7.68
CA ARG A 12 -3.38 12.07 7.64
C ARG A 12 -2.72 12.06 9.01
N LEU A 13 -3.38 12.64 10.00
CA LEU A 13 -2.81 12.79 11.34
C LEU A 13 -2.87 11.49 12.16
N GLY A 14 -3.89 10.66 11.92
CA GLY A 14 -4.08 9.38 12.60
C GLY A 14 -3.12 8.28 12.10
N MET A 15 -3.17 7.97 10.80
CA MET A 15 -2.45 6.80 10.25
C MET A 15 -1.39 7.15 9.20
N GLY A 16 -1.31 8.40 8.75
CA GLY A 16 -0.40 8.84 7.70
C GLY A 16 1.07 8.49 7.96
N ARG A 17 1.57 8.74 9.18
CA ARG A 17 2.97 8.41 9.54
C ARG A 17 3.26 6.91 9.48
N LEU A 18 2.33 6.08 9.98
CA LEU A 18 2.48 4.62 9.96
C LEU A 18 2.45 4.09 8.53
N LEU A 19 1.50 4.57 7.71
CA LEU A 19 1.41 4.21 6.31
C LEU A 19 2.65 4.65 5.52
N SER A 20 3.16 5.86 5.78
CA SER A 20 4.40 6.37 5.17
C SER A 20 5.60 5.47 5.45
N ASP A 21 5.78 5.08 6.72
CA ASP A 21 6.87 4.18 7.12
C ASP A 21 6.75 2.80 6.47
N LEU A 22 5.56 2.20 6.49
CA LEU A 22 5.25 0.93 5.82
C LEU A 22 5.57 0.99 4.31
N SER A 23 5.05 2.01 3.64
CA SER A 23 5.22 2.26 2.21
C SER A 23 6.70 2.49 1.84
N GLY A 24 7.44 3.22 2.67
CA GLY A 24 8.88 3.43 2.53
C GLY A 24 9.68 2.14 2.61
N LYS A 25 9.36 1.28 3.59
CA LYS A 25 9.99 -0.05 3.73
C LYS A 25 9.66 -0.96 2.55
N MET A 26 8.42 -0.99 2.09
CA MET A 26 8.04 -1.76 0.88
C MET A 26 8.79 -1.29 -0.36
N GLY A 27 8.93 0.02 -0.57
CA GLY A 27 9.70 0.56 -1.68
C GLY A 27 11.18 0.21 -1.60
N THR A 28 11.76 0.30 -0.40
CA THR A 28 13.16 -0.12 -0.17
C THR A 28 13.36 -1.59 -0.51
N LYS A 29 12.44 -2.45 -0.05
CA LYS A 29 12.46 -3.88 -0.35
C LYS A 29 12.30 -4.17 -1.84
N ALA A 30 11.39 -3.48 -2.53
CA ALA A 30 11.18 -3.60 -3.97
C ALA A 30 12.41 -3.17 -4.79
N ALA A 31 13.12 -2.13 -4.35
CA ALA A 31 14.31 -1.62 -5.02
C ALA A 31 15.56 -2.49 -4.77
N LYS A 32 15.76 -2.95 -3.53
CA LYS A 32 16.96 -3.68 -3.10
C LYS A 32 16.83 -5.21 -3.18
N GLY A 33 15.61 -5.72 -3.29
CA GLY A 33 15.33 -7.16 -3.37
C GLY A 33 15.94 -7.92 -2.19
N ASN A 34 16.93 -8.77 -2.47
CA ASN A 34 17.58 -9.60 -1.45
C ASN A 34 18.65 -8.88 -0.63
N GLU A 35 19.12 -7.71 -1.06
CA GLU A 35 20.06 -6.89 -0.29
C GLU A 35 19.42 -6.25 0.95
N ASP A 36 18.10 -6.08 0.93
CA ASP A 36 17.33 -5.76 2.14
C ASP A 36 16.96 -7.06 2.88
N PRO A 37 17.56 -7.34 4.06
CA PRO A 37 17.31 -8.58 4.78
C PRO A 37 15.94 -8.63 5.45
N MET A 38 15.22 -7.51 5.56
CA MET A 38 13.90 -7.48 6.20
C MET A 38 12.90 -8.30 5.39
N LYS A 39 12.27 -9.27 6.05
CA LYS A 39 11.22 -10.14 5.46
C LYS A 39 9.88 -10.02 6.17
N ILE A 40 9.91 -9.77 7.47
CA ILE A 40 8.72 -9.65 8.32
C ILE A 40 8.94 -8.47 9.26
N LEU A 41 7.91 -7.65 9.42
CA LEU A 41 7.81 -6.58 10.40
C LEU A 41 6.51 -6.76 11.17
N VAL A 42 6.59 -6.80 12.50
CA VAL A 42 5.44 -7.01 13.37
C VAL A 42 5.29 -5.82 14.30
N HIS A 43 4.11 -5.22 14.30
CA HIS A 43 3.72 -4.16 15.23
C HIS A 43 2.57 -4.66 16.11
N SER A 44 2.71 -4.49 17.42
CA SER A 44 1.60 -4.66 18.35
C SER A 44 0.86 -3.33 18.45
N THR A 45 -0.47 -3.37 18.47
CA THR A 45 -1.31 -2.17 18.51
C THR A 45 -2.66 -2.44 19.18
N HIS A 46 -3.52 -1.43 19.21
CA HIS A 46 -4.87 -1.49 19.74
C HIS A 46 -5.92 -1.58 18.62
N ASP A 47 -7.12 -2.00 19.00
CA ASP A 47 -8.32 -2.04 18.14
C ASP A 47 -8.58 -0.73 17.38
N THR A 48 -8.50 0.41 18.06
CA THR A 48 -8.66 1.75 17.48
C THR A 48 -7.68 2.03 16.35
N ALA A 49 -6.45 1.53 16.43
CA ALA A 49 -5.49 1.66 15.34
C ALA A 49 -5.84 0.77 14.14
N LEU A 50 -6.33 -0.45 14.38
CA LEU A 50 -6.81 -1.32 13.30
C LEU A 50 -8.02 -0.69 12.58
N ALA A 51 -8.98 -0.17 13.35
CA ALA A 51 -10.12 0.56 12.80
C ALA A 51 -9.68 1.81 12.02
N GLY A 52 -8.79 2.62 12.58
CA GLY A 52 -8.23 3.80 11.94
C GLY A 52 -7.49 3.49 10.64
N LEU A 53 -6.74 2.38 10.59
CA LEU A 53 -6.03 1.94 9.39
C LEU A 53 -6.99 1.49 8.28
N CYS A 54 -7.98 0.66 8.63
CA CYS A 54 -9.03 0.26 7.70
C CYS A 54 -9.84 1.46 7.20
N ASN A 55 -10.14 2.43 8.08
CA ASN A 55 -10.91 3.62 7.70
C ASN A 55 -10.10 4.53 6.78
N SER A 56 -8.79 4.70 7.06
CA SER A 56 -7.89 5.51 6.23
C SER A 56 -7.77 4.98 4.80
N LEU A 57 -7.93 3.68 4.62
CA LEU A 57 -7.89 2.97 3.34
C LEU A 57 -9.27 2.62 2.77
N ASP A 58 -10.35 3.19 3.31
CA ASP A 58 -11.74 2.99 2.85
C ASP A 58 -12.23 1.53 2.84
N VAL A 59 -11.76 0.72 3.78
CA VAL A 59 -12.12 -0.72 3.90
C VAL A 59 -12.64 -1.10 5.28
N TYR A 60 -12.96 -0.11 6.11
CA TYR A 60 -13.57 -0.34 7.42
C TYR A 60 -15.02 -0.82 7.28
N ASP A 61 -15.37 -1.91 7.97
CA ASP A 61 -16.68 -2.55 7.89
C ASP A 61 -17.65 -2.10 9.00
N GLU A 62 -17.33 -1.01 9.69
CA GLU A 62 -18.11 -0.44 10.81
C GLU A 62 -18.30 -1.43 11.98
N LYS A 63 -17.39 -2.41 12.11
CA LYS A 63 -17.37 -3.35 13.23
C LYS A 63 -16.12 -3.17 14.07
N TRP A 64 -16.29 -3.22 15.39
CA TRP A 64 -15.16 -3.16 16.30
C TRP A 64 -14.22 -4.36 16.07
N PRO A 65 -12.89 -4.15 15.98
CA PRO A 65 -11.96 -5.25 15.82
C PRO A 65 -12.06 -6.24 16.98
N ALA A 66 -12.14 -7.53 16.63
CA ALA A 66 -12.19 -8.60 17.62
C ALA A 66 -10.86 -8.74 18.37
N PHE A 67 -10.87 -9.48 19.48
CA PHE A 67 -9.62 -9.91 20.10
C PHE A 67 -8.74 -10.66 19.08
N THR A 68 -7.42 -10.48 19.24
CA THR A 68 -6.39 -11.00 18.34
C THR A 68 -6.54 -10.59 16.87
N ALA A 69 -7.32 -9.54 16.60
CA ALA A 69 -7.45 -9.02 15.25
C ALA A 69 -6.09 -8.55 14.70
N SER A 70 -5.88 -8.80 13.41
CA SER A 70 -4.66 -8.40 12.73
C SER A 70 -4.94 -7.90 11.32
N ILE A 71 -4.13 -6.92 10.93
CA ILE A 71 -3.98 -6.48 9.55
C ILE A 71 -2.61 -6.94 9.06
N THR A 72 -2.55 -7.49 7.86
CA THR A 72 -1.30 -7.87 7.22
C THR A 72 -1.20 -7.16 5.89
N PHE A 73 -0.06 -6.52 5.63
CA PHE A 73 0.29 -6.06 4.30
C PHE A 73 1.39 -6.96 3.75
N GLU A 74 1.18 -7.44 2.53
CA GLU A 74 2.07 -8.35 1.84
C GLU A 74 2.60 -7.68 0.58
N LEU A 75 3.90 -7.80 0.33
CA LEU A 75 4.55 -7.31 -0.89
C LEU A 75 4.90 -8.49 -1.79
N PHE A 76 4.41 -8.43 -3.02
CA PHE A 76 4.66 -9.42 -4.08
C PHE A 76 5.48 -8.81 -5.18
N ARG A 77 6.28 -9.65 -5.84
CA ARG A 77 6.95 -9.36 -7.09
C ARG A 77 6.38 -10.30 -8.14
N LYS A 78 5.90 -9.77 -9.26
CA LYS A 78 5.50 -10.58 -10.39
C LYS A 78 6.72 -11.19 -11.04
N GLU A 79 6.69 -12.50 -11.26
CA GLU A 79 7.73 -13.16 -12.04
C GLU A 79 7.51 -12.85 -13.52
N ASP A 80 8.55 -12.34 -14.18
CA ASP A 80 8.54 -12.20 -15.62
C ASP A 80 8.58 -13.61 -16.23
N SER A 81 7.50 -14.03 -16.89
CA SER A 81 7.43 -15.26 -17.69
C SER A 81 8.29 -15.22 -18.97
N ASN A 82 9.28 -14.33 -19.02
CA ASN A 82 10.23 -14.18 -20.12
C ASN A 82 11.38 -15.19 -20.06
N GLU A 83 11.46 -16.08 -19.07
CA GLU A 83 12.43 -17.18 -19.10
C GLU A 83 12.11 -18.26 -20.16
N ILE A 84 10.91 -18.30 -20.73
CA ILE A 84 10.53 -19.31 -21.75
C ILE A 84 10.80 -18.82 -23.20
N ASN A 85 11.00 -17.53 -23.45
CA ASN A 85 11.21 -16.97 -24.80
C ASN A 85 12.65 -16.51 -25.08
N ARG A 86 13.66 -17.25 -24.61
CA ARG A 86 15.07 -17.08 -25.07
C ARG A 86 15.32 -17.64 -26.49
N GLY A 87 14.31 -17.63 -27.36
CA GLY A 87 14.32 -18.32 -28.66
C GLY A 87 14.11 -17.45 -29.90
N SER A 88 13.97 -16.12 -29.79
CA SER A 88 13.82 -15.28 -30.99
C SER A 88 14.61 -13.99 -30.92
N THR A 89 15.85 -14.08 -31.40
CA THR A 89 16.80 -12.98 -31.67
C THR A 89 16.20 -11.88 -32.57
N TRP A 90 15.05 -12.11 -33.20
CA TRP A 90 14.39 -11.20 -34.13
C TRP A 90 13.47 -10.16 -33.47
N GLN A 91 13.06 -10.35 -32.21
CA GLN A 91 12.15 -9.41 -31.53
C GLN A 91 12.84 -8.15 -30.97
N THR A 92 14.17 -8.11 -30.92
CA THR A 92 14.93 -7.00 -30.32
C THR A 92 15.09 -5.81 -31.28
N ILE A 93 14.86 -5.98 -32.58
CA ILE A 93 15.15 -4.98 -33.61
C ILE A 93 13.96 -4.04 -33.89
N ILE A 94 12.74 -4.39 -33.44
CA ILE A 94 11.48 -3.72 -33.85
C ILE A 94 10.87 -2.78 -32.80
N SER A 95 11.55 -2.47 -31.69
CA SER A 95 10.98 -1.62 -30.62
C SER A 95 12.04 -0.74 -29.94
N PRO A 96 12.33 0.47 -30.48
CA PRO A 96 13.31 1.40 -29.90
C PRO A 96 12.86 2.05 -28.57
N PHE A 97 11.66 1.73 -28.06
CA PHE A 97 11.06 2.30 -26.86
C PHE A 97 10.68 1.27 -25.79
N ARG A 98 11.39 0.14 -25.68
CA ARG A 98 11.22 -0.73 -24.50
C ARG A 98 11.70 0.01 -23.26
N ARG A 99 10.76 0.51 -22.45
CA ARG A 99 11.04 0.96 -21.08
C ARG A 99 11.77 -0.18 -20.35
N PRO A 100 12.83 0.10 -19.58
CA PRO A 100 13.48 -0.94 -18.80
C PRO A 100 12.43 -1.64 -17.95
N ASN A 101 12.34 -2.97 -18.07
CA ASN A 101 11.33 -3.79 -17.41
C ASN A 101 11.70 -3.84 -15.91
N SER A 102 11.37 -2.79 -15.16
CA SER A 102 11.46 -2.86 -13.70
C SER A 102 10.45 -3.91 -13.23
N PRO A 103 10.84 -4.84 -12.34
CA PRO A 103 9.94 -5.88 -11.87
C PRO A 103 8.66 -5.25 -11.28
N GLU A 104 7.51 -5.71 -11.76
CA GLU A 104 6.21 -5.24 -11.27
C GLU A 104 5.98 -5.75 -9.85
N HIS A 105 5.62 -4.84 -8.94
CA HIS A 105 5.36 -5.16 -7.54
C HIS A 105 3.92 -4.84 -7.17
N TYR A 106 3.37 -5.66 -6.28
CA TYR A 106 1.98 -5.58 -5.83
C TYR A 106 1.89 -5.66 -4.31
N VAL A 107 0.93 -4.93 -3.74
CA VAL A 107 0.61 -4.92 -2.32
C VAL A 107 -0.76 -5.54 -2.13
N ARG A 108 -0.89 -6.44 -1.16
CA ARG A 108 -2.18 -6.98 -0.71
C ARG A 108 -2.38 -6.67 0.76
N MET A 109 -3.54 -6.13 1.09
CA MET A 109 -3.98 -5.93 2.48
C MET A 109 -4.92 -7.07 2.88
N ARG A 110 -4.72 -7.61 4.08
CA ARG A 110 -5.57 -8.63 4.68
C ARG A 110 -6.06 -8.15 6.04
N TYR A 111 -7.33 -8.40 6.35
CA TYR A 111 -7.90 -8.19 7.68
C TYR A 111 -8.59 -9.47 8.13
N GLN A 112 -8.21 -9.99 9.29
CA GLN A 112 -8.73 -11.27 9.81
C GLN A 112 -8.64 -12.40 8.78
N ASN A 113 -7.46 -12.54 8.15
CA ASN A 113 -7.18 -13.57 7.15
C ASN A 113 -8.04 -13.49 5.87
N ARG A 114 -8.76 -12.38 5.63
CA ARG A 114 -9.49 -12.11 4.40
C ARG A 114 -8.75 -11.08 3.55
N ASN A 115 -8.65 -11.32 2.26
CA ASN A 115 -8.15 -10.33 1.30
C ASN A 115 -9.12 -9.15 1.24
N LEU A 116 -8.59 -7.94 1.27
CA LEU A 116 -9.35 -6.72 1.05
C LEU A 116 -9.03 -6.16 -0.33
N VAL A 117 -10.06 -5.69 -1.03
CA VAL A 117 -9.91 -4.92 -2.27
C VAL A 117 -9.85 -3.45 -1.88
N LEU A 118 -8.71 -2.81 -2.15
CA LEU A 118 -8.49 -1.42 -1.78
C LEU A 118 -9.13 -0.48 -2.83
N PRO A 119 -10.10 0.38 -2.46
CA PRO A 119 -10.73 1.31 -3.39
C PRO A 119 -9.75 2.23 -4.12
N ILE A 120 -8.65 2.57 -3.44
CA ILE A 120 -7.56 3.43 -3.94
C ILE A 120 -6.83 2.86 -5.18
N CYS A 121 -7.03 1.58 -5.47
CA CYS A 121 -6.41 0.89 -6.61
C CYS A 121 -7.45 0.28 -7.57
N SER A 122 -8.71 0.71 -7.48
CA SER A 122 -9.83 0.15 -8.25
C SER A 122 -9.79 0.45 -9.74
N GLU A 123 -9.12 1.53 -10.15
CA GLU A 123 -8.99 1.90 -11.56
C GLU A 123 -8.15 0.87 -12.34
N ASP A 124 -8.45 0.74 -13.64
CA ASP A 124 -7.74 -0.14 -14.55
C ASP A 124 -6.25 0.18 -14.58
N GLY A 125 -5.41 -0.85 -14.47
CA GLY A 125 -3.95 -0.72 -14.42
C GLY A 125 -3.38 -0.35 -13.05
N LYS A 126 -4.21 -0.02 -12.05
CA LYS A 126 -3.76 0.19 -10.66
C LYS A 126 -3.76 -1.08 -9.82
N HIS A 127 -4.23 -2.20 -10.36
CA HIS A 127 -4.22 -3.52 -9.72
C HIS A 127 -3.90 -4.64 -10.74
N LEU A 128 -3.62 -5.84 -10.26
CA LEU A 128 -3.39 -7.01 -11.11
C LEU A 128 -4.69 -7.41 -11.83
N ALA A 129 -4.65 -7.49 -13.17
CA ALA A 129 -5.81 -7.85 -13.98
C ALA A 129 -6.41 -9.20 -13.55
N GLY A 130 -7.71 -9.23 -13.26
CA GLY A 130 -8.42 -10.41 -12.78
C GLY A 130 -8.21 -10.71 -11.28
N SER A 131 -7.44 -9.92 -10.56
CA SER A 131 -7.17 -10.09 -9.12
C SER A 131 -7.08 -8.72 -8.41
N PRO A 132 -8.23 -8.05 -8.19
CA PRO A 132 -8.28 -6.66 -7.71
C PRO A 132 -7.77 -6.47 -6.28
N GLU A 133 -7.56 -7.55 -5.52
CA GLU A 133 -6.93 -7.49 -4.19
C GLU A 133 -5.42 -7.19 -4.24
N PHE A 134 -4.79 -7.32 -5.41
CA PHE A 134 -3.38 -7.00 -5.61
C PHE A 134 -3.24 -5.60 -6.20
N CYS A 135 -3.19 -4.61 -5.33
CA CYS A 135 -2.90 -3.23 -5.72
C CYS A 135 -1.47 -3.12 -6.25
N THR A 136 -1.21 -2.35 -7.30
CA THR A 136 0.17 -2.03 -7.71
C THR A 136 0.88 -1.26 -6.60
N LEU A 137 2.16 -1.55 -6.37
CA LEU A 137 2.94 -0.81 -5.38
C LEU A 137 2.98 0.69 -5.70
N ALA A 138 2.94 1.07 -6.98
CA ALA A 138 2.88 2.47 -7.41
C ALA A 138 1.59 3.16 -6.92
N ALA A 139 0.41 2.60 -7.21
CA ALA A 139 -0.86 3.18 -6.78
C ALA A 139 -0.99 3.22 -5.25
N PHE A 140 -0.51 2.19 -4.55
CA PHE A 140 -0.50 2.18 -3.09
C PHE A 140 0.37 3.32 -2.53
N ARG A 141 1.59 3.50 -3.08
CA ARG A 141 2.52 4.55 -2.64
C ARG A 141 2.00 5.96 -2.92
N GLU A 142 1.37 6.17 -4.08
CA GLU A 142 0.76 7.44 -4.46
C GLU A 142 -0.26 7.89 -3.41
N ARG A 143 -1.23 7.04 -3.07
CA ARG A 143 -2.22 7.38 -2.05
C ARG A 143 -1.61 7.56 -0.66
N VAL A 144 -0.66 6.72 -0.27
CA VAL A 144 0.02 6.88 1.02
C VAL A 144 0.75 8.23 1.10
N GLN A 145 1.35 8.70 -0.01
CA GLN A 145 2.00 10.00 -0.05
C GLN A 145 1.00 11.14 0.20
N GLU A 146 -0.21 11.09 -0.36
CA GLU A 146 -1.27 12.06 -0.07
C GLU A 146 -1.72 12.02 1.39
N LEU A 147 -1.69 10.84 2.01
CA LEU A 147 -2.01 10.66 3.42
C LEU A 147 -0.84 11.01 4.35
N THR A 148 0.34 11.34 3.83
CA THR A 148 1.52 11.62 4.67
C THR A 148 1.58 13.11 5.01
N PRO A 149 1.56 13.48 6.31
CA PRO A 149 1.81 14.85 6.76
C PRO A 149 3.21 15.32 6.39
N VAL A 150 3.33 16.58 5.96
CA VAL A 150 4.64 17.17 5.63
C VAL A 150 5.35 17.56 6.92
N ASP A 151 4.61 18.21 7.82
CA ASP A 151 5.05 18.55 9.17
C ASP A 151 3.97 18.09 10.15
N TRP A 152 4.13 16.85 10.63
CA TRP A 152 3.14 16.25 11.54
C TRP A 152 3.01 17.03 12.85
N ASP A 153 4.10 17.56 13.39
CA ASP A 153 4.07 18.27 14.67
C ASP A 153 3.28 19.57 14.53
N ALA A 154 3.49 20.32 13.44
CA ALA A 154 2.72 21.53 13.14
C ALA A 154 1.25 21.23 12.81
N GLU A 155 0.98 20.21 11.98
CA GLU A 155 -0.38 19.83 11.59
C GLU A 155 -1.19 19.23 12.77
N CYS A 156 -0.53 18.64 13.78
CA CYS A 156 -1.18 18.10 14.98
C CYS A 156 -1.48 19.14 16.08
N VAL A 157 -1.08 20.40 15.91
CA VAL A 157 -1.41 21.44 16.89
C VAL A 157 -2.92 21.68 16.88
N PRO A 158 -3.61 21.57 18.04
CA PRO A 158 -5.04 21.83 18.11
C PRO A 158 -5.37 23.26 17.65
N SER A 159 -6.35 23.39 16.75
CA SER A 159 -6.81 24.70 16.30
C SER A 159 -7.33 25.52 17.49
N GLY A 160 -6.80 26.74 17.69
CA GLY A 160 -7.30 27.67 18.70
C GLY A 160 -6.45 27.85 19.97
N ARG A 161 -5.23 27.31 20.03
CA ARG A 161 -4.20 27.72 21.01
C ARG A 161 -3.05 28.41 20.27
N THR A 162 -3.13 29.73 20.15
CA THR A 162 -1.99 30.62 19.86
C THR A 162 -1.33 31.07 21.15
#